data_AF-A0A1H8EFT0-F1
#
_entry.id   AF-A0A1H8EFT0-F1
#
_cell.length_a   1.000
_cell.length_b   1.000
_cell.length_c   1.000
_cell.angle_alpha   90.00
_cell.angle_beta   90.00
_cell.angle_gamma   90.00
#
_symmetry.space_group_name_H-M   'P 1'
#
loop_
_entity.id
_entity.type
_entity.pdbx_description
1 polymer ?
#
loop_
_entity_poly.entity_id
_entity_poly.type
_entity_poly.pdbx_seq_one_letter_code
_entity_poly.pdbx_strand_id
1 'polypeptide(L)'
;MRESRPHFDLIIVTHVDVDHIGGVLELLRDRKLGVTYDDLWFNGFHHMQPFLPDALGVSGETLSMRAVPTSEDLLGPAQGESLAALAKGGRWNEAFRQGPIVALDSGALPRIELPGGLVLTVLSPTPATLQKMALVWAREVRAVEEAMSRPDASRTDPVDRLGDLDVKALASEPEQRDDAPANGSSIALLAERGPHACLLAADAWPHVLAAALQRLLRERGLRKLPLDAVKLPHHGSKRNVTREWLDLVECNNFLFSTDGSRFRHPDTQTVARLISAKRGVRLHFNTASPPALRWQSESLQVRYGFTTVFPGSEGEPLVLTLG
;
A
#
# COMPACT_ATOMS: atom_id res chain seq x y z
N MET A 1 8.86 -38.22 4.85
CA MET A 1 9.44 -36.86 4.84
C MET A 1 8.32 -35.90 5.22
N ARG A 2 8.45 -35.11 6.29
CA ARG A 2 7.52 -34.00 6.51
C ARG A 2 7.88 -32.94 5.47
N GLU A 3 6.98 -32.66 4.54
CA GLU A 3 7.11 -31.48 3.68
C GLU A 3 7.35 -30.28 4.59
N SER A 4 8.43 -29.53 4.34
CA SER A 4 8.72 -28.31 5.07
C SER A 4 7.55 -27.35 4.86
N ARG A 5 6.82 -27.05 5.93
CA ARG A 5 5.72 -26.08 5.88
C ARG A 5 6.27 -24.73 5.40
N PRO A 6 5.56 -23.99 4.54
CA PRO A 6 5.96 -22.65 4.15
C PRO A 6 6.12 -21.77 5.40
N HIS A 7 7.24 -21.07 5.50
CA HIS A 7 7.56 -20.20 6.62
C HIS A 7 7.94 -18.81 6.10
N PHE A 8 7.43 -17.77 6.75
CA PHE A 8 7.73 -16.37 6.47
C PHE A 8 8.37 -15.70 7.69
N ASP A 9 9.55 -15.10 7.54
CA ASP A 9 10.13 -14.30 8.64
C ASP A 9 9.21 -13.13 9.03
N LEU A 10 8.46 -12.59 8.06
CA LEU A 10 7.54 -11.49 8.29
C LEU A 10 6.40 -11.52 7.26
N ILE A 11 5.15 -11.38 7.74
CA ILE A 11 3.98 -11.06 6.92
C ILE A 11 3.58 -9.62 7.19
N ILE A 12 3.35 -8.82 6.15
CA ILE A 12 2.92 -7.42 6.29
C ILE A 12 1.61 -7.22 5.57
N VAL A 13 0.58 -6.77 6.30
CA VAL A 13 -0.69 -6.31 5.74
C VAL A 13 -0.73 -4.80 5.89
N THR A 14 -0.70 -4.10 4.76
CA THR A 14 -0.40 -2.67 4.76
C THR A 14 -1.54 -1.81 5.27
N HIS A 15 -2.80 -2.18 4.98
CA HIS A 15 -4.01 -1.56 5.50
C HIS A 15 -5.20 -2.51 5.33
N VAL A 16 -6.43 -2.04 5.58
CA VAL A 16 -7.63 -2.87 5.79
C VAL A 16 -8.33 -3.30 4.51
N ASP A 17 -8.05 -2.69 3.36
CA ASP A 17 -8.87 -2.91 2.17
C ASP A 17 -8.68 -4.33 1.65
N VAL A 18 -9.74 -4.84 1.02
CA VAL A 18 -9.90 -6.26 0.67
C VAL A 18 -8.75 -6.78 -0.19
N ASP A 19 -8.26 -5.98 -1.12
CA ASP A 19 -7.15 -6.31 -2.02
C ASP A 19 -5.77 -6.29 -1.33
N HIS A 20 -5.70 -5.88 -0.05
CA HIS A 20 -4.51 -5.92 0.79
C HIS A 20 -4.58 -7.02 1.88
N ILE A 21 -5.77 -7.27 2.43
CA ILE A 21 -5.94 -8.21 3.57
C ILE A 21 -6.54 -9.57 3.17
N GLY A 22 -7.36 -9.62 2.13
CA GLY A 22 -8.20 -10.78 1.79
C GLY A 22 -7.39 -12.05 1.54
N GLY A 23 -6.41 -12.00 0.64
CA GLY A 23 -5.55 -13.14 0.34
C GLY A 23 -4.72 -13.62 1.52
N VAL A 24 -4.31 -12.71 2.42
CA VAL A 24 -3.58 -13.07 3.64
C VAL A 24 -4.50 -13.79 4.64
N LEU A 25 -5.75 -13.35 4.77
CA LEU A 25 -6.74 -14.05 5.59
C LEU A 25 -6.99 -15.47 5.08
N GLU A 26 -7.13 -15.64 3.77
CA GLU A 26 -7.29 -16.97 3.15
C GLU A 26 -6.06 -17.85 3.41
N LEU A 27 -4.86 -17.31 3.18
CA LEU A 27 -3.59 -18.00 3.42
C LEU A 27 -3.45 -18.48 4.87
N LEU A 28 -3.74 -17.62 5.85
CA LEU A 28 -3.60 -17.93 7.27
C LEU A 28 -4.70 -18.86 7.81
N ARG A 29 -5.87 -18.90 7.16
CA ARG A 29 -6.96 -19.82 7.51
C ARG A 29 -6.77 -21.21 6.92
N ASP A 30 -6.00 -21.34 5.84
CA ASP A 30 -5.77 -22.63 5.19
C ASP A 30 -4.83 -23.53 6.01
N ARG A 31 -5.44 -24.43 6.79
CA ARG A 31 -4.73 -25.43 7.59
C ARG A 31 -3.99 -26.48 6.76
N LYS A 32 -4.35 -26.67 5.48
CA LYS A 32 -3.66 -27.62 4.59
C LYS A 32 -2.31 -27.06 4.18
N LEU A 33 -2.25 -25.76 3.84
CA LEU A 33 -0.98 -25.07 3.56
C LEU A 33 -0.11 -24.99 4.82
N GLY A 34 -0.73 -24.80 6.00
CA GLY A 34 -0.03 -24.86 7.27
C GLY A 34 1.07 -23.81 7.42
N VAL A 35 0.85 -22.63 6.82
CA VAL A 35 1.78 -21.50 6.83
C VAL A 35 2.14 -21.08 8.25
N THR A 36 3.42 -20.80 8.47
CA THR A 36 3.93 -20.25 9.72
C THR A 36 4.65 -18.94 9.46
N TYR A 37 4.76 -18.10 10.49
CA TYR A 37 5.48 -16.84 10.40
C TYR A 37 6.09 -16.44 11.75
N ASP A 38 7.16 -15.65 11.71
CA ASP A 38 7.84 -15.16 12.90
C ASP A 38 7.26 -13.85 13.46
N ASP A 39 6.72 -12.98 12.62
CA ASP A 39 5.96 -11.78 13.01
C ASP A 39 4.91 -11.44 11.94
N LEU A 40 3.83 -10.78 12.35
CA LEU A 40 2.82 -10.23 11.46
C LEU A 40 2.66 -8.75 11.74
N TRP A 41 2.81 -7.93 10.71
CA TRP A 41 2.71 -6.49 10.79
C TRP A 41 1.37 -6.01 10.23
N PHE A 42 0.55 -5.46 11.12
CA PHE A 42 -0.74 -4.88 10.77
C PHE A 42 -1.22 -3.92 11.86
N ASN A 43 -1.65 -2.72 11.49
CA ASN A 43 -2.33 -1.82 12.42
C ASN A 43 -3.82 -2.18 12.47
N GLY A 44 -4.23 -3.00 13.44
CA GLY A 44 -5.65 -3.18 13.76
C GLY A 44 -6.20 -1.99 14.56
N PHE A 45 -7.52 -1.93 14.76
CA PHE A 45 -8.18 -0.81 15.45
C PHE A 45 -7.54 -0.47 16.81
N HIS A 46 -7.25 -1.48 17.63
CA HIS A 46 -6.63 -1.30 18.94
C HIS A 46 -5.25 -0.61 18.91
N HIS A 47 -4.47 -0.79 17.83
CA HIS A 47 -3.21 -0.07 17.64
C HIS A 47 -3.42 1.41 17.34
N MET A 48 -4.58 1.78 16.80
CA MET A 48 -4.92 3.16 16.43
C MET A 48 -5.68 3.91 17.53
N GLN A 49 -6.32 3.18 18.46
CA GLN A 49 -7.06 3.75 19.60
C GLN A 49 -6.25 4.79 20.40
N PRO A 50 -4.94 4.61 20.67
CA PRO A 50 -4.16 5.61 21.41
C PRO A 50 -4.08 6.98 20.74
N PHE A 51 -4.40 7.08 19.44
CA PHE A 51 -4.40 8.35 18.71
C PHE A 51 -5.76 9.04 18.69
N LEU A 52 -6.82 8.43 19.24
CA LEU A 52 -8.14 9.07 19.32
C LEU A 52 -8.12 10.20 20.37
N PRO A 53 -8.76 11.36 20.11
CA PRO A 53 -8.87 12.42 21.11
C PRO A 53 -9.72 11.99 22.31
N ASP A 54 -9.33 12.41 23.51
CA ASP A 54 -10.14 12.27 24.74
C ASP A 54 -11.57 12.84 24.59
N ALA A 55 -11.75 13.83 23.71
CA ALA A 55 -13.02 14.52 23.44
C ALA A 55 -14.14 13.61 22.87
N LEU A 56 -13.81 12.41 22.38
CA LEU A 56 -14.81 11.42 22.01
C LEU A 56 -15.40 10.66 23.21
N GLY A 57 -14.95 10.96 24.43
CA GLY A 57 -15.42 10.30 25.66
C GLY A 57 -15.00 8.84 25.78
N VAL A 58 -13.98 8.41 25.02
CA VAL A 58 -13.51 7.00 24.96
C VAL A 58 -12.38 6.74 25.97
N SER A 59 -12.23 7.58 26.99
CA SER A 59 -11.35 7.30 28.11
C SER A 59 -12.08 6.36 29.08
N GLY A 60 -11.84 5.06 28.94
CA GLY A 60 -12.08 4.08 30.00
C GLY A 60 -13.21 3.07 29.79
N GLU A 61 -14.07 3.22 28.79
CA GLU A 61 -14.87 2.08 28.31
C GLU A 61 -14.05 1.33 27.28
N THR A 62 -13.61 0.12 27.65
CA THR A 62 -13.23 -0.89 26.66
C THR A 62 -14.38 -0.93 25.66
N LEU A 63 -14.20 -0.39 24.45
CA LEU A 63 -15.11 -0.66 23.34
C LEU A 63 -15.02 -2.17 23.10
N SER A 64 -15.82 -2.92 23.85
CA SER A 64 -16.01 -4.34 23.72
C SER A 64 -16.84 -4.51 22.46
N MET A 65 -16.17 -4.39 21.31
CA MET A 65 -16.80 -4.64 20.02
C MET A 65 -17.12 -6.12 19.96
N ARG A 66 -18.40 -6.46 20.12
CA ARG A 66 -18.91 -7.78 19.74
C ARG A 66 -18.64 -7.96 18.24
N ALA A 67 -18.37 -9.20 17.85
CA ALA A 67 -18.02 -9.55 16.46
C ALA A 67 -19.02 -8.90 15.47
N VAL A 68 -18.49 -8.06 14.59
CA VAL A 68 -19.25 -7.32 13.58
C VAL A 68 -19.67 -8.31 12.47
N PRO A 69 -20.95 -8.40 12.08
CA PRO A 69 -21.39 -9.19 10.93
C PRO A 69 -20.92 -8.56 9.61
N THR A 70 -20.62 -9.39 8.62
CA THR A 70 -20.06 -9.01 7.32
C THR A 70 -21.15 -8.45 6.38
N SER A 71 -21.07 -7.17 6.02
CA SER A 71 -21.69 -6.62 4.80
C SER A 71 -20.60 -6.11 3.85
N GLU A 72 -20.88 -6.13 2.54
CA GLU A 72 -19.87 -5.96 1.47
C GLU A 72 -19.14 -4.60 1.48
N ASP A 73 -19.81 -3.51 1.89
CA ASP A 73 -19.20 -2.17 2.02
C ASP A 73 -18.41 -1.97 3.34
N LEU A 74 -18.49 -2.94 4.27
CA LEU A 74 -17.84 -2.94 5.58
C LEU A 74 -16.79 -4.05 5.71
N LEU A 75 -16.41 -4.66 4.58
CA LEU A 75 -15.45 -5.76 4.56
C LEU A 75 -14.10 -5.34 5.14
N GLY A 76 -13.65 -4.10 4.93
CA GLY A 76 -12.33 -3.65 5.38
C GLY A 76 -12.14 -3.76 6.91
N PRO A 77 -12.90 -3.01 7.72
CA PRO A 77 -12.87 -3.13 9.18
C PRO A 77 -13.14 -4.55 9.69
N ALA A 78 -14.13 -5.26 9.14
CA ALA A 78 -14.48 -6.62 9.57
C ALA A 78 -13.36 -7.64 9.26
N GLN A 79 -12.69 -7.50 8.11
CA GLN A 79 -11.51 -8.29 7.75
C GLN A 79 -10.30 -7.90 8.62
N GLY A 80 -10.15 -6.62 8.94
CA GLY A 80 -9.17 -6.13 9.91
C GLY A 80 -9.33 -6.78 11.28
N GLU A 81 -10.56 -6.88 11.80
CA GLU A 81 -10.85 -7.60 13.05
C GLU A 81 -10.64 -9.10 12.92
N SER A 82 -10.96 -9.69 11.77
CA SER A 82 -10.68 -11.10 11.49
C SER A 82 -9.18 -11.40 11.54
N LEU A 83 -8.36 -10.53 10.95
CA LEU A 83 -6.90 -10.68 10.97
C LEU A 83 -6.36 -10.44 12.38
N ALA A 84 -6.88 -9.44 13.08
CA ALA A 84 -6.55 -9.19 14.49
C ALA A 84 -6.82 -10.42 15.37
N ALA A 85 -7.94 -11.11 15.16
CA ALA A 85 -8.26 -12.33 15.90
C ALA A 85 -7.28 -13.47 15.60
N LEU A 86 -6.85 -13.63 14.34
CA LEU A 86 -5.82 -14.61 13.96
C LEU A 86 -4.44 -14.23 14.54
N ALA A 87 -4.10 -12.95 14.49
CA ALA A 87 -2.82 -12.42 14.95
C ALA A 87 -2.67 -12.46 16.48
N LYS A 88 -3.76 -12.26 17.24
CA LYS A 88 -3.79 -12.44 18.71
C LYS A 88 -3.42 -13.86 19.16
N GLY A 89 -3.58 -14.85 18.29
CA GLY A 89 -3.12 -16.23 18.52
C GLY A 89 -1.65 -16.46 18.21
N GLY A 90 -0.94 -15.47 17.68
CA GLY A 90 0.44 -15.53 17.21
C GLY A 90 1.27 -14.30 17.60
N ARG A 91 2.32 -14.02 16.83
CA ARG A 91 3.21 -12.87 17.02
C ARG A 91 2.71 -11.70 16.19
N TRP A 92 2.30 -10.61 16.83
CA TRP A 92 1.68 -9.46 16.17
C TRP A 92 2.41 -8.17 16.54
N ASN A 93 2.98 -7.50 15.54
CA ASN A 93 3.77 -6.28 15.70
C ASN A 93 4.87 -6.43 16.77
N GLU A 94 5.47 -7.61 16.90
CA GLU A 94 6.46 -7.91 17.95
C GLU A 94 7.69 -7.00 17.83
N ALA A 95 8.12 -6.70 16.60
CA ALA A 95 9.20 -5.74 16.33
C ALA A 95 8.92 -4.33 16.90
N PHE A 96 7.65 -4.01 17.15
CA PHE A 96 7.18 -2.74 17.71
C PHE A 96 6.64 -2.90 19.14
N ARG A 97 7.00 -3.97 19.84
CA ARG A 97 6.51 -4.30 21.20
C ARG A 97 4.98 -4.33 21.27
N GLN A 98 4.36 -4.93 20.24
CA GLN A 98 2.89 -5.01 20.08
C GLN A 98 2.22 -3.63 19.97
N GLY A 99 2.99 -2.58 19.68
CA GLY A 99 2.52 -1.23 19.43
C GLY A 99 2.16 -0.99 17.96
N PRO A 100 1.72 0.24 17.64
CA PRO A 100 1.45 0.62 16.26
C PRO A 100 2.72 0.67 15.44
N ILE A 101 2.62 0.24 14.18
CA ILE A 101 3.62 0.48 13.16
C ILE A 101 3.39 1.90 12.66
N VAL A 102 4.26 2.83 13.04
CA VAL A 102 4.05 4.26 12.82
C VAL A 102 5.35 5.00 12.60
N ALA A 103 5.40 5.85 11.57
CA ALA A 103 6.43 6.85 11.38
C ALA A 103 6.06 8.12 12.15
N LEU A 104 6.70 8.33 13.31
CA LEU A 104 6.51 9.54 14.12
C LEU A 104 6.94 10.79 13.37
N ASP A 105 6.28 11.93 13.59
CA ASP A 105 6.54 13.19 12.88
C ASP A 105 7.95 13.77 13.11
N SER A 106 8.60 13.37 14.21
CA SER A 106 9.95 13.78 14.59
C SER A 106 10.80 12.58 14.99
N GLY A 107 12.12 12.79 15.05
CA GLY A 107 13.09 11.73 15.35
C GLY A 107 13.47 10.87 14.15
N ALA A 108 14.21 9.79 14.42
CA ALA A 108 14.56 8.79 13.41
C ALA A 108 13.32 7.99 13.01
N LEU A 109 13.21 7.63 11.73
CA LEU A 109 12.18 6.71 11.26
C LEU A 109 12.45 5.31 11.84
N PRO A 110 11.41 4.52 12.17
CA PRO A 110 11.62 3.15 12.65
C PRO A 110 12.33 2.31 11.61
N ARG A 111 13.38 1.58 12.03
CA ARG A 111 14.18 0.69 11.19
C ARG A 111 14.28 -0.67 11.86
N ILE A 112 13.82 -1.71 11.18
CA ILE A 112 13.88 -3.10 11.66
C ILE A 112 14.75 -3.90 10.70
N GLU A 113 15.75 -4.58 11.22
CA GLU A 113 16.57 -5.52 10.46
C GLU A 113 16.04 -6.94 10.67
N LEU A 114 15.71 -7.61 9.57
CA LEU A 114 15.30 -9.01 9.55
C LEU A 114 16.52 -9.93 9.41
N PRO A 115 16.38 -11.22 9.79
CA PRO A 115 17.39 -12.23 9.46
C PRO A 115 17.80 -12.18 7.99
N GLY A 116 19.10 -12.31 7.71
CA GLY A 116 19.63 -12.22 6.33
C GLY A 116 19.94 -10.81 5.84
N GLY A 117 19.81 -9.78 6.70
CA GLY A 117 20.31 -8.42 6.47
C GLY A 117 19.37 -7.52 5.66
N LEU A 118 18.08 -7.86 5.57
CA LEU A 118 17.06 -6.98 5.00
C LEU A 118 16.63 -5.95 6.04
N VAL A 119 16.84 -4.68 5.77
CA VAL A 119 16.44 -3.57 6.62
C VAL A 119 15.16 -2.94 6.08
N LEU A 120 14.13 -2.86 6.92
CA LEU A 120 12.85 -2.22 6.61
C LEU A 120 12.75 -0.90 7.39
N THR A 121 12.66 0.21 6.67
CA THR A 121 12.39 1.54 7.25
C THR A 121 10.94 1.94 7.02
N VAL A 122 10.20 2.24 8.10
CA VAL A 122 8.80 2.66 8.03
C VAL A 122 8.68 4.12 7.62
N LEU A 123 7.96 4.39 6.53
CA LEU A 123 7.75 5.73 5.96
C LEU A 123 6.33 6.27 6.20
N SER A 124 5.38 5.37 6.40
CA SER A 124 3.95 5.62 6.61
C SER A 124 3.40 4.43 7.40
N PRO A 125 2.33 4.58 8.19
CA PRO A 125 1.52 5.78 8.44
C PRO A 125 2.12 6.73 9.49
N THR A 126 1.49 7.88 9.69
CA THR A 126 1.81 8.85 10.76
C THR A 126 0.77 8.77 11.88
N PRO A 127 1.03 9.33 13.07
CA PRO A 127 0.01 9.44 14.12
C PRO A 127 -1.29 10.09 13.63
N ALA A 128 -1.18 11.17 12.83
CA ALA A 128 -2.33 11.88 12.29
C ALA A 128 -3.15 11.04 11.30
N THR A 129 -2.52 10.22 10.46
CA THR A 129 -3.26 9.36 9.54
C THR A 129 -3.86 8.15 10.22
N LEU A 130 -3.19 7.58 11.23
CA LEU A 130 -3.78 6.54 12.08
C LEU A 130 -4.99 7.05 12.87
N GLN A 131 -4.92 8.28 13.41
CA GLN A 131 -6.06 8.92 14.05
C GLN A 131 -7.26 9.03 13.09
N LYS A 132 -7.04 9.50 11.86
CA LYS A 132 -8.11 9.62 10.86
C LYS A 132 -8.77 8.27 10.56
N MET A 133 -7.96 7.21 10.40
CA MET A 133 -8.49 5.87 10.20
C MET A 133 -9.27 5.36 11.42
N ALA A 134 -8.75 5.57 12.63
CA ALA A 134 -9.45 5.21 13.86
C ALA A 134 -10.83 5.89 13.98
N LEU A 135 -10.93 7.17 13.59
CA LEU A 135 -12.21 7.90 13.59
C LEU A 135 -13.23 7.30 12.61
N VAL A 136 -12.79 6.88 11.42
CA VAL A 136 -13.68 6.22 10.44
C VAL A 136 -14.08 4.84 10.94
N TRP A 137 -13.11 4.02 11.36
CA TRP A 137 -13.36 2.68 11.88
C TRP A 137 -14.36 2.71 13.06
N ALA A 138 -14.18 3.63 14.01
CA ALA A 138 -15.09 3.78 15.15
C ALA A 138 -16.52 4.17 14.72
N ARG A 139 -16.67 5.00 13.68
CA ARG A 139 -17.98 5.39 13.13
C ARG A 139 -18.63 4.23 12.38
N GLU A 140 -17.87 3.49 11.58
CA GLU A 140 -18.37 2.35 10.82
C GLU A 140 -18.85 1.23 11.75
N VAL A 141 -18.13 0.94 12.84
CA VAL A 141 -18.60 -0.02 13.85
C VAL A 141 -19.91 0.45 14.49
N ARG A 142 -20.02 1.71 14.90
CA ARG A 142 -21.27 2.26 15.47
C ARG A 142 -22.43 2.25 14.46
N ALA A 143 -22.14 2.59 13.21
CA ALA A 143 -23.12 2.57 12.13
C ALA A 143 -23.64 1.15 11.86
N VAL A 144 -22.83 0.10 12.04
CA VAL A 144 -23.31 -1.29 11.97
C VAL A 144 -24.28 -1.61 13.09
N GLU A 145 -23.98 -1.19 14.32
CA GLU A 145 -24.89 -1.38 15.47
C GLU A 145 -26.26 -0.70 15.24
N GLU A 146 -26.26 0.45 14.56
CA GLU A 146 -27.47 1.22 14.25
C GLU A 146 -28.20 0.75 12.96
N ALA A 147 -27.45 0.35 11.92
CA ALA A 147 -27.96 -0.08 10.61
C ALA A 147 -28.58 -1.48 10.59
N MET A 148 -28.50 -2.23 11.70
CA MET A 148 -29.35 -3.41 11.94
C MET A 148 -30.87 -3.07 11.96
N SER A 149 -31.26 -1.82 11.69
CA SER A 149 -32.64 -1.33 11.62
C SER A 149 -33.15 -0.86 10.24
N ARG A 150 -32.39 -0.92 9.13
CA ARG A 150 -32.90 -0.64 7.75
C ARG A 150 -31.87 -0.96 6.64
N PRO A 151 -32.26 -1.36 5.41
CA PRO A 151 -31.32 -1.60 4.30
C PRO A 151 -31.11 -0.38 3.38
N ASP A 152 -29.90 -0.26 2.83
CA ASP A 152 -29.40 0.79 1.93
C ASP A 152 -29.18 0.28 0.47
N ALA A 153 -29.00 1.21 -0.47
CA ALA A 153 -28.88 1.00 -1.92
C ALA A 153 -27.57 1.57 -2.50
N SER A 154 -26.95 0.85 -3.44
CA SER A 154 -25.64 1.19 -4.04
C SER A 154 -25.71 2.12 -5.26
N ARG A 155 -24.58 2.78 -5.57
CA ARG A 155 -24.35 3.64 -6.74
C ARG A 155 -23.14 3.17 -7.56
N THR A 156 -23.13 3.46 -8.86
CA THR A 156 -22.08 3.11 -9.83
C THR A 156 -21.51 4.35 -10.54
N ASP A 157 -20.22 4.30 -10.93
CA ASP A 157 -19.48 5.39 -11.57
C ASP A 157 -19.24 5.20 -13.10
N PRO A 158 -18.95 6.28 -13.88
CA PRO A 158 -18.94 6.26 -15.35
C PRO A 158 -17.60 5.86 -16.01
N VAL A 159 -17.62 5.67 -17.33
CA VAL A 159 -16.53 5.15 -18.19
C VAL A 159 -15.89 6.23 -19.07
N ASP A 160 -14.56 6.22 -19.18
CA ASP A 160 -13.78 7.15 -20.03
C ASP A 160 -13.41 6.56 -21.40
N ARG A 161 -13.36 7.39 -22.46
CA ARG A 161 -13.25 6.97 -23.89
C ARG A 161 -11.85 7.15 -24.49
N LEU A 162 -11.57 6.34 -25.53
CA LEU A 162 -10.31 6.24 -26.28
C LEU A 162 -10.05 7.45 -27.21
N GLY A 163 -8.84 8.01 -27.16
CA GLY A 163 -8.30 9.02 -28.08
C GLY A 163 -6.77 8.99 -28.12
N ASP A 164 -6.14 9.72 -29.04
CA ASP A 164 -4.68 9.84 -29.15
C ASP A 164 -4.07 10.35 -27.84
N LEU A 165 -3.13 9.58 -27.27
CA LEU A 165 -2.53 9.88 -25.97
C LEU A 165 -1.55 11.05 -26.08
N ASP A 166 -1.97 12.24 -25.64
CA ASP A 166 -1.07 13.35 -25.36
C ASP A 166 -0.45 13.19 -23.97
N VAL A 167 0.71 12.51 -23.93
CA VAL A 167 1.50 12.29 -22.71
C VAL A 167 1.84 13.60 -22.00
N LYS A 168 2.15 14.67 -22.74
CA LYS A 168 2.51 15.95 -22.11
C LYS A 168 1.31 16.58 -21.43
N ALA A 169 0.15 16.58 -22.10
CA ALA A 169 -1.09 17.05 -21.50
C ALA A 169 -1.44 16.25 -20.23
N LEU A 170 -1.46 14.91 -20.32
CA LEU A 170 -1.76 14.02 -19.19
C LEU A 170 -0.80 14.20 -18.01
N ALA A 171 0.49 14.36 -18.28
CA ALA A 171 1.50 14.58 -17.23
C ALA A 171 1.36 15.96 -16.55
N SER A 172 0.72 16.92 -17.21
CA SER A 172 0.52 18.29 -16.72
C SER A 172 -0.82 18.51 -16.00
N GLU A 173 -1.72 17.53 -16.01
CA GLU A 173 -3.01 17.64 -15.33
C GLU A 173 -2.84 17.92 -13.83
N PRO A 174 -3.65 18.83 -13.25
CA PRO A 174 -3.61 19.14 -11.83
C PRO A 174 -3.73 17.88 -10.96
N GLU A 175 -2.84 17.77 -9.98
CA GLU A 175 -2.83 16.64 -9.05
C GLU A 175 -3.95 16.82 -8.01
N GLN A 176 -4.80 15.81 -7.86
CA GLN A 176 -5.77 15.70 -6.76
C GLN A 176 -5.29 14.60 -5.82
N ARG A 177 -4.89 14.97 -4.62
CA ARG A 177 -4.31 14.02 -3.67
C ARG A 177 -5.35 13.04 -3.15
N ASP A 178 -4.90 11.83 -2.85
CA ASP A 178 -5.67 10.87 -2.07
C ASP A 178 -5.84 11.36 -0.63
N ASP A 179 -7.05 11.19 -0.11
CA ASP A 179 -7.50 11.57 1.23
C ASP A 179 -8.33 10.46 1.90
N ALA A 180 -8.40 9.26 1.31
CA ALA A 180 -9.08 8.11 1.88
C ALA A 180 -8.34 7.65 3.15
N PRO A 181 -9.01 7.55 4.32
CA PRO A 181 -8.35 7.20 5.58
C PRO A 181 -7.69 5.82 5.60
N ALA A 182 -8.28 4.81 4.93
CA ALA A 182 -7.67 3.48 4.79
C ALA A 182 -6.30 3.58 4.09
N ASN A 183 -6.23 4.27 2.96
CA ASN A 183 -5.00 4.53 2.22
C ASN A 183 -3.96 5.29 3.07
N GLY A 184 -4.42 6.28 3.85
CA GLY A 184 -3.58 7.02 4.80
C GLY A 184 -3.00 6.17 5.92
N SER A 185 -3.64 5.05 6.27
CA SER A 185 -3.15 4.09 7.27
C SER A 185 -2.11 3.10 6.72
N SER A 186 -1.82 3.14 5.41
CA SER A 186 -0.91 2.22 4.75
C SER A 186 0.51 2.20 5.33
N ILE A 187 1.01 1.00 5.61
CA ILE A 187 2.41 0.74 5.94
C ILE A 187 3.24 0.81 4.65
N ALA A 188 3.93 1.93 4.43
CA ALA A 188 4.90 2.09 3.35
C ALA A 188 6.33 1.91 3.86
N LEU A 189 7.16 1.24 3.08
CA LEU A 189 8.49 0.79 3.51
C LEU A 189 9.56 1.16 2.49
N LEU A 190 10.73 1.58 2.99
CA LEU A 190 11.98 1.48 2.26
C LEU A 190 12.66 0.17 2.69
N ALA A 191 12.85 -0.75 1.75
CA ALA A 191 13.49 -2.04 1.97
C ALA A 191 14.92 -2.01 1.40
N GLU A 192 15.92 -2.28 2.23
CA GLU A 192 17.34 -2.14 1.88
C GLU A 192 18.12 -3.41 2.22
N ARG A 193 18.98 -3.85 1.31
CA ARG A 193 19.91 -4.97 1.55
C ARG A 193 21.21 -4.73 0.80
N GLY A 194 22.30 -4.54 1.54
CA GLY A 194 23.58 -4.15 0.94
C GLY A 194 23.43 -2.82 0.19
N PRO A 195 23.84 -2.74 -1.09
CA PRO A 195 23.69 -1.52 -1.88
C PRO A 195 22.30 -1.35 -2.51
N HIS A 196 21.43 -2.36 -2.40
CA HIS A 196 20.12 -2.37 -3.08
C HIS A 196 19.01 -1.81 -2.21
N ALA A 197 18.10 -1.06 -2.83
CA ALA A 197 17.00 -0.39 -2.17
C ALA A 197 15.71 -0.40 -3.02
N CYS A 198 14.61 -0.78 -2.41
CA CYS A 198 13.27 -0.77 -2.99
C CYS A 198 12.30 0.06 -2.17
N LEU A 199 11.50 0.88 -2.84
CA LEU A 199 10.36 1.56 -2.21
C LEU A 199 9.09 0.73 -2.40
N LEU A 200 8.51 0.26 -1.30
CA LEU A 200 7.22 -0.43 -1.25
C LEU A 200 6.18 0.55 -0.72
N ALA A 201 5.55 1.31 -1.62
CA ALA A 201 4.76 2.49 -1.24
C ALA A 201 3.36 2.19 -0.69
N ALA A 202 2.91 0.93 -0.75
CA ALA A 202 1.55 0.51 -0.38
C ALA A 202 0.51 1.46 -1.00
N ASP A 203 -0.45 1.98 -0.24
CA ASP A 203 -1.40 2.99 -0.75
C ASP A 203 -1.20 4.33 -0.04
N ALA A 204 0.02 4.57 0.48
CA ALA A 204 0.29 5.73 1.31
C ALA A 204 -0.04 7.05 0.62
N TRP A 205 -0.49 8.01 1.43
CA TRP A 205 -0.76 9.35 0.96
C TRP A 205 0.51 10.01 0.43
N PRO A 206 0.44 10.70 -0.72
CA PRO A 206 1.63 11.21 -1.41
C PRO A 206 2.44 12.20 -0.59
N HIS A 207 1.77 13.08 0.17
CA HIS A 207 2.42 14.07 1.02
C HIS A 207 3.10 13.46 2.27
N VAL A 208 2.54 12.38 2.82
CA VAL A 208 3.15 11.63 3.93
C VAL A 208 4.42 10.94 3.45
N LEU A 209 4.33 10.25 2.31
CA LEU A 209 5.47 9.61 1.67
C LEU A 209 6.57 10.62 1.32
N ALA A 210 6.22 11.77 0.73
CA ALA A 210 7.15 12.83 0.42
C ALA A 210 7.87 13.36 1.67
N ALA A 211 7.14 13.63 2.76
CA ALA A 211 7.71 14.12 4.01
C ALA A 211 8.70 13.12 4.63
N ALA A 212 8.38 11.82 4.62
CA ALA A 212 9.27 10.76 5.09
C ALA A 212 10.54 10.65 4.23
N LEU A 213 10.41 10.68 2.90
CA LEU A 213 11.54 10.68 1.99
C LEU A 213 12.44 11.90 2.19
N GLN A 214 11.87 13.10 2.34
CA GLN A 214 12.65 14.31 2.64
C GLN A 214 13.43 14.20 3.95
N ARG A 215 12.87 13.55 4.98
CA ARG A 215 13.58 13.29 6.24
C ARG A 215 14.77 12.35 6.03
N LEU A 216 14.57 11.25 5.31
CA LEU A 216 15.66 10.34 4.96
C LEU A 216 16.77 11.02 4.17
N LEU A 217 16.40 11.85 3.19
CA LEU A 217 17.36 12.62 2.40
C LEU A 217 18.20 13.54 3.27
N ARG A 218 17.56 14.27 4.20
CA ARG A 218 18.28 15.14 5.16
C ARG A 218 19.19 14.34 6.08
N GLU A 219 18.70 13.23 6.62
CA GLU A 219 19.48 12.34 7.51
C GLU A 219 20.72 11.79 6.79
N ARG A 220 20.59 11.43 5.52
CA ARG A 220 21.66 10.83 4.71
C ARG A 220 22.52 11.84 3.94
N GLY A 221 22.20 13.13 4.00
CA GLY A 221 22.89 14.16 3.20
C GLY A 221 22.72 14.00 1.69
N LEU A 222 21.60 13.42 1.24
CA LEU A 222 21.30 13.13 -0.17
C LEU A 222 20.35 14.15 -0.77
N ARG A 223 20.47 14.39 -2.08
CA ARG A 223 19.50 15.21 -2.83
C ARG A 223 18.33 14.39 -3.37
N LYS A 224 18.60 13.15 -3.79
CA LYS A 224 17.62 12.16 -4.22
C LYS A 224 17.99 10.80 -3.65
N LEU A 225 16.99 9.97 -3.40
CA LEU A 225 17.17 8.65 -2.82
C LEU A 225 17.39 7.67 -3.99
N PRO A 226 18.58 7.05 -4.10
CA PRO A 226 18.81 6.02 -5.10
C PRO A 226 17.97 4.79 -4.76
N LEU A 227 17.22 4.28 -5.74
CA LEU A 227 16.40 3.08 -5.62
C LEU A 227 16.58 2.22 -6.87
N ASP A 228 16.66 0.91 -6.68
CA ASP A 228 16.62 -0.03 -7.79
C ASP A 228 15.21 -0.16 -8.34
N ALA A 229 14.18 -0.10 -7.47
CA ALA A 229 12.78 -0.25 -7.86
C ALA A 229 11.80 0.46 -6.93
N VAL A 230 10.63 0.78 -7.48
CA VAL A 230 9.48 1.31 -6.74
C VAL A 230 8.24 0.48 -7.08
N LYS A 231 7.65 -0.21 -6.11
CA LYS A 231 6.24 -0.63 -6.21
C LYS A 231 5.41 0.64 -6.02
N LEU A 232 4.73 1.05 -7.09
CA LEU A 232 3.96 2.29 -7.09
C LEU A 232 2.82 2.26 -6.09
N PRO A 233 2.50 3.41 -5.49
CA PRO A 233 1.42 3.45 -4.54
C PRO A 233 0.06 3.23 -5.19
N HIS A 234 -0.84 2.54 -4.51
CA HIS A 234 -2.25 2.39 -4.88
C HIS A 234 -2.41 2.00 -6.35
N HIS A 235 -1.71 0.93 -6.74
CA HIS A 235 -1.74 0.34 -8.07
C HIS A 235 -1.31 1.26 -9.22
N GLY A 236 -0.71 2.41 -8.93
CA GLY A 236 -0.42 3.47 -9.90
C GLY A 236 -1.58 4.45 -10.09
N SER A 237 -2.34 4.73 -9.04
CA SER A 237 -3.33 5.80 -8.99
C SER A 237 -2.69 7.17 -9.19
N LYS A 238 -3.31 8.01 -10.02
CA LYS A 238 -2.89 9.39 -10.26
C LYS A 238 -3.03 10.28 -9.02
N ARG A 239 -3.80 9.84 -8.03
CA ARG A 239 -3.98 10.56 -6.75
C ARG A 239 -2.82 10.31 -5.78
N ASN A 240 -2.02 9.27 -6.01
CA ASN A 240 -0.92 8.84 -5.15
C ASN A 240 0.44 8.99 -5.85
N VAL A 241 0.49 8.90 -7.18
CA VAL A 241 1.72 9.15 -7.97
C VAL A 241 1.80 10.61 -8.39
N THR A 242 2.46 11.40 -7.54
CA THR A 242 2.58 12.86 -7.62
C THR A 242 4.04 13.29 -7.76
N ARG A 243 4.29 14.45 -8.35
CA ARG A 243 5.65 15.00 -8.52
C ARG A 243 6.38 15.19 -7.18
N GLU A 244 5.65 15.53 -6.11
CA GLU A 244 6.22 15.86 -4.79
C GLU A 244 7.13 14.76 -4.19
N TRP A 245 6.83 13.48 -4.41
CA TRP A 245 7.71 12.39 -3.97
C TRP A 245 8.53 11.81 -5.13
N LEU A 246 8.01 11.84 -6.36
CA LEU A 246 8.75 11.34 -7.53
C LEU A 246 10.06 12.10 -7.75
N ASP A 247 10.09 13.41 -7.47
CA ASP A 247 11.28 14.24 -7.63
C ASP A 247 12.37 13.94 -6.57
N LEU A 248 11.99 13.31 -5.45
CA LEU A 248 12.88 12.95 -4.35
C LEU A 248 13.62 11.63 -4.57
N VAL A 249 13.25 10.85 -5.59
CA VAL A 249 13.84 9.53 -5.85
C VAL A 249 14.56 9.47 -7.19
N GLU A 250 15.65 8.71 -7.23
CA GLU A 250 16.36 8.32 -8.44
C GLU A 250 16.09 6.84 -8.70
N CYS A 251 15.23 6.56 -9.69
CA CYS A 251 14.77 5.21 -9.99
C CYS A 251 14.29 5.14 -11.44
N ASN A 252 14.55 4.02 -12.11
CA ASN A 252 14.04 3.76 -13.45
C ASN A 252 13.09 2.55 -13.52
N ASN A 253 12.93 1.75 -12.47
CA ASN A 253 12.01 0.60 -12.46
C ASN A 253 10.76 0.90 -11.63
N PHE A 254 9.60 0.92 -12.28
CA PHE A 254 8.32 1.14 -11.62
C PHE A 254 7.40 -0.06 -11.80
N LEU A 255 6.92 -0.62 -10.69
CA LEU A 255 6.13 -1.83 -10.67
C LEU A 255 4.65 -1.48 -10.41
N PHE A 256 3.78 -2.03 -11.26
CA PHE A 256 2.33 -1.95 -11.16
C PHE A 256 1.79 -3.31 -10.74
N SER A 257 0.92 -3.32 -9.73
CA SER A 257 0.39 -4.53 -9.09
C SER A 257 -1.11 -4.63 -9.25
N THR A 258 -1.62 -4.63 -10.48
CA THR A 258 -3.05 -4.62 -10.77
C THR A 258 -3.37 -5.17 -12.15
N ASP A 259 -4.52 -5.81 -12.28
CA ASP A 259 -5.13 -6.16 -13.56
C ASP A 259 -6.04 -5.04 -14.10
N GLY A 260 -6.30 -4.01 -13.31
CA GLY A 260 -7.18 -2.89 -13.64
C GLY A 260 -8.68 -3.24 -13.66
N SER A 261 -9.10 -4.42 -13.21
CA SER A 261 -10.50 -4.86 -13.31
C SER A 261 -11.46 -4.04 -12.45
N ARG A 262 -11.03 -3.64 -11.25
CA ARG A 262 -11.86 -2.89 -10.28
C ARG A 262 -11.82 -1.38 -10.49
N PHE A 263 -10.62 -0.80 -10.50
CA PHE A 263 -10.42 0.66 -10.51
C PHE A 263 -9.80 1.19 -11.81
N ARG A 264 -9.52 0.32 -12.78
CA ARG A 264 -8.88 0.67 -14.05
C ARG A 264 -7.50 1.32 -13.91
N HIS A 265 -6.83 1.03 -12.80
CA HIS A 265 -5.42 1.33 -12.63
C HIS A 265 -4.55 0.47 -13.55
N PRO A 266 -3.34 0.94 -13.90
CA PRO A 266 -2.83 2.26 -13.57
C PRO A 266 -3.49 3.38 -14.38
N ASP A 267 -3.59 4.55 -13.77
CA ASP A 267 -4.06 5.75 -14.46
C ASP A 267 -3.09 6.16 -15.57
N THR A 268 -3.62 6.65 -16.68
CA THR A 268 -2.78 7.11 -17.80
C THR A 268 -1.92 8.30 -17.41
N GLN A 269 -2.43 9.18 -16.54
CA GLN A 269 -1.70 10.30 -15.96
C GLN A 269 -0.48 9.82 -15.16
N THR A 270 -0.59 8.72 -14.42
CA THR A 270 0.53 8.15 -13.67
C THR A 270 1.66 7.75 -14.60
N VAL A 271 1.36 6.96 -15.63
CA VAL A 271 2.38 6.52 -16.57
C VAL A 271 2.98 7.71 -17.31
N ALA A 272 2.15 8.67 -17.75
CA ALA A 272 2.59 9.89 -18.39
C ALA A 272 3.55 10.72 -17.50
N ARG A 273 3.24 10.86 -16.20
CA ARG A 273 4.11 11.54 -15.23
C ARG A 273 5.45 10.83 -15.08
N LEU A 274 5.46 9.50 -14.98
CA LEU A 274 6.70 8.72 -14.83
C LEU A 274 7.63 8.91 -16.03
N ILE A 275 7.12 8.69 -17.25
CA ILE A 275 7.91 8.79 -18.49
C ILE A 275 8.28 10.24 -18.84
N SER A 276 7.56 11.24 -18.30
CA SER A 276 7.92 12.65 -18.45
C SER A 276 8.95 13.12 -17.42
N ALA A 277 8.89 12.60 -16.20
CA ALA A 277 9.76 13.02 -15.09
C ALA A 277 11.14 12.35 -15.12
N LYS A 278 11.26 11.18 -15.76
CA LYS A 278 12.47 10.36 -15.74
C LYS A 278 12.82 9.83 -17.13
N ARG A 279 14.09 9.48 -17.34
CA ARG A 279 14.59 8.94 -18.62
C ARG A 279 14.93 7.46 -18.48
N GLY A 280 14.69 6.68 -19.53
CA GLY A 280 15.00 5.24 -19.52
C GLY A 280 14.09 4.48 -18.55
N VAL A 281 12.84 4.93 -18.40
CA VAL A 281 11.86 4.33 -17.52
C VAL A 281 11.51 2.92 -18.01
N ARG A 282 11.49 1.96 -17.08
CA ARG A 282 11.00 0.59 -17.28
C ARG A 282 9.74 0.42 -16.45
N LEU A 283 8.62 0.21 -17.14
CA LEU A 283 7.30 -0.01 -16.57
C LEU A 283 7.05 -1.52 -16.48
N HIS A 284 6.98 -2.05 -15.27
CA HIS A 284 6.78 -3.47 -15.02
C HIS A 284 5.33 -3.70 -14.60
N PHE A 285 4.55 -4.37 -15.45
CA PHE A 285 3.16 -4.71 -15.17
C PHE A 285 3.09 -6.18 -14.77
N ASN A 286 2.48 -6.50 -13.63
CA ASN A 286 2.29 -7.89 -13.21
C ASN A 286 1.19 -8.61 -14.02
N THR A 287 0.44 -7.89 -14.86
CA THR A 287 -0.64 -8.45 -15.67
C THR A 287 -0.73 -7.72 -17.02
N ALA A 288 -0.90 -8.48 -18.10
CA ALA A 288 -1.07 -7.96 -19.46
C ALA A 288 -2.53 -7.53 -19.73
N SER A 289 -3.08 -6.65 -18.89
CA SER A 289 -4.46 -6.17 -19.04
C SER A 289 -4.58 -5.04 -20.08
N PRO A 290 -5.78 -4.74 -20.62
CA PRO A 290 -5.95 -3.66 -21.59
C PRO A 290 -5.40 -2.28 -21.14
N PRO A 291 -5.59 -1.83 -19.88
CA PRO A 291 -4.94 -0.61 -19.38
C PRO A 291 -3.41 -0.63 -19.43
N ALA A 292 -2.78 -1.80 -19.28
CA ALA A 292 -1.33 -1.97 -19.34
C ALA A 292 -0.81 -2.11 -20.78
N LEU A 293 -1.47 -2.95 -21.59
CA LEU A 293 -1.07 -3.26 -22.98
C LEU A 293 -1.03 -2.02 -23.88
N ARG A 294 -1.84 -1.00 -23.61
CA ARG A 294 -1.79 0.26 -24.37
C ARG A 294 -0.42 0.94 -24.34
N TRP A 295 0.39 0.69 -23.31
CA TRP A 295 1.73 1.24 -23.14
C TRP A 295 2.81 0.40 -23.84
N GLN A 296 2.46 -0.76 -24.40
CA GLN A 296 3.35 -1.57 -25.24
C GLN A 296 3.53 -0.99 -26.65
N SER A 297 2.82 0.09 -27.00
CA SER A 297 2.96 0.79 -28.28
C SER A 297 4.43 1.16 -28.57
N GLU A 298 4.99 0.60 -29.64
CA GLU A 298 6.37 0.86 -30.07
C GLU A 298 6.59 2.34 -30.38
N SER A 299 5.62 2.99 -31.02
CA SER A 299 5.70 4.42 -31.34
C SER A 299 5.77 5.29 -30.08
N LEU A 300 5.02 4.96 -29.03
CA LEU A 300 5.11 5.67 -27.75
C LEU A 300 6.45 5.39 -27.05
N GLN A 301 6.90 4.13 -27.02
CA GLN A 301 8.17 3.73 -26.39
C GLN A 301 9.37 4.42 -27.05
N VAL A 302 9.43 4.44 -28.39
CA VAL A 302 10.47 5.15 -29.15
C VAL A 302 10.39 6.66 -28.93
N ARG A 303 9.19 7.25 -28.99
CA ARG A 303 8.99 8.70 -28.86
C ARG A 303 9.35 9.24 -27.49
N TYR A 304 9.05 8.50 -26.43
CA TYR A 304 9.22 8.95 -25.03
C TYR A 304 10.35 8.24 -24.28
N GLY A 305 11.04 7.28 -24.90
CA GLY A 305 12.25 6.65 -24.35
C GLY A 305 12.02 5.82 -23.10
N PHE A 306 10.97 4.98 -23.11
CA PHE A 306 10.64 4.04 -22.03
C PHE A 306 10.44 2.63 -22.58
N THR A 307 10.45 1.62 -21.71
CA THR A 307 10.10 0.23 -22.06
C THR A 307 9.04 -0.34 -21.13
N THR A 308 8.30 -1.34 -21.62
CA THR A 308 7.37 -2.14 -20.81
C THR A 308 7.87 -3.56 -20.61
N VAL A 309 7.54 -4.14 -19.45
CA VAL A 309 7.85 -5.52 -19.08
C VAL A 309 6.57 -6.17 -18.54
N PHE A 310 6.32 -7.40 -18.99
CA PHE A 310 5.16 -8.23 -18.62
C PHE A 310 5.65 -9.64 -18.22
N PRO A 311 4.83 -10.45 -17.54
CA PRO A 311 5.13 -11.86 -17.30
C PRO A 311 5.31 -12.63 -18.61
N GLY A 312 6.07 -13.74 -18.57
CA GLY A 312 6.36 -14.56 -19.74
C GLY A 312 5.14 -15.30 -20.30
N SER A 313 4.24 -15.73 -19.42
CA SER A 313 2.95 -16.32 -19.76
C SER A 313 1.87 -15.97 -18.73
N GLU A 314 0.60 -16.28 -19.03
CA GLU A 314 -0.51 -16.06 -18.09
C GLU A 314 -0.34 -16.95 -16.86
N GLY A 315 -0.41 -16.35 -15.66
CA GLY A 315 -0.22 -17.05 -14.39
C GLY A 315 1.24 -17.16 -13.92
N GLU A 316 2.22 -16.77 -14.74
CA GLU A 316 3.60 -16.64 -14.29
C GLU A 316 3.82 -15.36 -13.46
N PRO A 317 4.69 -15.40 -12.43
CA PRO A 317 5.07 -14.20 -11.72
C PRO A 317 5.94 -13.29 -12.57
N LEU A 318 5.73 -11.98 -12.43
CA LEU A 318 6.71 -10.99 -12.88
C LEU A 318 7.92 -11.03 -11.93
N VAL A 319 9.11 -11.36 -12.45
CA VAL A 319 10.35 -11.42 -11.67
C VAL A 319 11.28 -10.27 -12.05
N LEU A 320 11.65 -9.46 -11.06
CA LEU A 320 12.67 -8.43 -11.19
C LEU A 320 13.89 -8.81 -10.35
N THR A 321 15.01 -9.08 -11.02
CA THR A 321 16.30 -9.30 -10.36
C THR A 321 17.01 -7.97 -10.16
N LEU A 322 17.30 -7.65 -8.90
CA LEU A 322 18.19 -6.56 -8.51
C LEU A 322 19.60 -7.14 -8.37
N GLY A 323 20.63 -6.33 -8.61
CA GLY A 323 22.02 -6.77 -8.78
C GLY A 323 22.57 -7.70 -7.71
#